data_AF-A0A1M5ITR8-F1
#
_entry.id   AF-A0A1M5ITR8-F1
#
_cell.length_a   1.000
_cell.length_b   1.000
_cell.length_c   1.000
_cell.angle_alpha   90.00
_cell.angle_beta   90.00
_cell.angle_gamma   90.00
#
_symmetry.space_group_name_H-M   'P 1'
#
loop_
_entity.id
_entity.type
_entity.pdbx_description
1 polymer ?
#
loop_
_entity_poly.entity_id
_entity_poly.type
_entity_poly.pdbx_seq_one_letter_code
_entity_poly.pdbx_strand_id
1 'polypeptide(L)'
;MRTTIYTLVTICLSVYGVHAQIDNAEAALTEAEIETTATVQKSEYQLKLEEKEAKKTVKALKKRNKMERSVLKFKTKQRTDGIKLEKLNARRNASTKNLSEVGREKLELKAAKLEMKMAKDKAKLEKLERKLIQL
;
A
#
# COMPACT_ATOMS: atom_id res chain seq x y z
N MET A 1 15.81 58.59 61.70
CA MET A 1 14.90 57.44 61.90
C MET A 1 13.88 57.26 60.78
N ARG A 2 13.12 58.28 60.36
CA ARG A 2 12.12 58.13 59.27
C ARG A 2 12.75 57.82 57.90
N THR A 3 13.81 58.53 57.51
CA THR A 3 14.51 58.37 56.21
C THR A 3 15.09 56.96 56.01
N THR A 4 15.68 56.38 57.05
CA THR A 4 16.23 55.02 57.05
C THR A 4 15.17 53.93 56.92
N ILE A 5 13.95 54.16 57.45
CA ILE A 5 12.82 53.24 57.30
C ILE A 5 12.29 53.29 55.87
N TYR A 6 12.14 54.49 55.29
CA TYR A 6 11.70 54.62 53.90
C TYR A 6 12.71 53.97 52.93
N THR A 7 14.02 54.13 53.13
CA THR A 7 15.02 53.46 52.29
C THR A 7 14.95 51.93 52.41
N LEU A 8 14.72 51.39 53.62
CA LEU A 8 14.53 49.96 53.82
C LEU A 8 13.27 49.44 53.13
N VAL A 9 12.15 50.17 53.25
CA VAL A 9 10.88 49.80 52.61
C VAL A 9 11.00 49.82 51.09
N THR A 10 11.67 50.81 50.51
CA THR A 10 11.88 50.90 49.06
C THR A 10 12.77 49.76 48.53
N ILE A 11 13.82 49.38 49.28
CA ILE A 11 14.67 48.24 48.92
C ILE A 11 13.91 46.92 49.06
N CYS A 12 13.12 46.74 50.13
CA CYS A 12 12.30 45.55 50.27
C CYS A 12 11.26 45.44 49.14
N LEU A 13 10.62 46.54 48.75
CA LEU A 13 9.67 46.58 47.63
C LEU A 13 10.34 46.29 46.28
N SER A 14 11.55 46.80 46.03
CA SER A 14 12.27 46.53 44.78
C SER A 14 12.74 45.08 44.70
N VAL A 15 13.21 44.50 45.80
CA VAL A 15 13.59 43.08 45.85
C VAL A 15 12.37 42.18 45.65
N TYR A 16 11.24 42.43 46.30
CA TYR A 16 10.00 41.67 46.08
C TYR A 16 9.46 41.82 44.66
N GLY A 17 9.54 43.02 44.07
CA GLY A 17 9.13 43.26 42.69
C GLY A 17 9.98 42.47 41.68
N VAL A 18 11.30 42.37 41.91
CA VAL A 18 12.19 41.56 41.07
C VAL A 18 11.89 40.07 41.21
N HIS A 19 11.63 39.56 42.42
CA HIS A 19 11.26 38.14 42.61
C HIS A 19 9.92 37.81 41.93
N ALA A 20 8.91 38.67 42.08
CA ALA A 20 7.62 38.47 41.42
C ALA A 20 7.73 38.52 39.87
N GLN A 21 8.66 39.31 39.32
CA GLN A 21 8.93 39.31 37.88
C GLN A 21 9.66 38.04 37.41
N ILE A 22 10.57 37.50 38.21
CA ILE A 22 11.26 36.24 37.93
C ILE A 22 10.25 35.08 37.98
N ASP A 23 9.42 35.00 39.02
CA ASP A 23 8.41 33.94 39.17
C ASP A 23 7.37 33.97 38.03
N ASN A 24 6.96 35.15 37.57
CA ASN A 24 6.06 35.30 36.43
C ASN A 24 6.73 34.94 35.09
N ALA A 25 8.01 35.31 34.91
CA ALA A 25 8.76 34.94 33.71
C ALA A 25 8.99 33.42 33.64
N GLU A 26 9.25 32.79 34.78
CA GLU A 26 9.42 31.34 34.91
C GLU A 26 8.09 30.60 34.69
N ALA A 27 6.98 31.11 35.22
CA ALA A 27 5.64 30.58 34.94
C ALA A 27 5.27 30.69 33.44
N ALA A 28 5.54 31.84 32.79
CA ALA A 28 5.27 32.04 31.37
C ALA A 28 6.15 31.15 30.46
N LEU A 29 7.41 30.93 30.84
CA LEU A 29 8.29 29.96 30.17
C LEU A 29 7.76 28.53 30.30
N THR A 30 7.31 28.15 31.50
CA THR A 30 6.77 26.80 31.77
C THR A 30 5.47 26.54 31.00
N GLU A 31 4.57 27.53 30.90
CA GLU A 31 3.33 27.42 30.10
C GLU A 31 3.63 27.26 28.60
N ALA A 32 4.59 28.03 28.06
CA ALA A 32 5.01 27.92 26.67
C ALA A 32 5.69 26.57 26.38
N GLU A 33 6.47 26.02 27.31
CA GLU A 33 7.06 24.68 27.22
C GLU A 33 5.99 23.57 27.26
N ILE A 34 4.96 23.72 28.11
CA ILE A 34 3.82 22.78 28.15
C ILE A 34 3.02 22.82 26.83
N GLU A 35 2.77 24.00 26.28
CA GLU A 35 2.05 24.15 25.01
C GLU A 35 2.83 23.59 23.81
N THR A 36 4.14 23.84 23.76
CA THR A 36 5.01 23.30 22.71
C THR A 36 5.16 21.78 22.80
N THR A 37 5.34 21.23 24.01
CA THR A 37 5.39 19.77 24.21
C THR A 37 4.07 19.09 23.85
N ALA A 38 2.91 19.69 24.20
CA ALA A 38 1.60 19.17 23.79
C ALA A 38 1.42 19.19 22.27
N THR A 39 1.88 20.26 21.61
CA THR A 39 1.82 20.39 20.14
C THR A 39 2.71 19.36 19.45
N VAL A 40 3.94 19.15 19.94
CA VAL A 40 4.87 18.13 19.45
C VAL A 40 4.26 16.74 19.64
N GLN A 41 3.74 16.40 20.84
CA GLN A 41 3.13 15.09 21.10
C GLN A 41 1.92 14.83 20.20
N LYS A 42 1.07 15.83 19.97
CA LYS A 42 -0.09 15.73 19.08
C LYS A 42 0.35 15.49 17.63
N SER A 43 1.37 16.20 17.15
CA SER A 43 1.89 16.00 15.79
C SER A 43 2.56 14.63 15.61
N GLU A 44 3.33 14.16 16.60
CA GLU A 44 3.92 12.82 16.57
C GLU A 44 2.86 11.71 16.56
N TYR A 45 1.77 11.88 17.31
CA TYR A 45 0.65 10.96 17.29
C TYR A 45 -0.02 10.93 15.91
N GLN A 46 -0.23 12.09 15.31
CA GLN A 46 -0.81 12.21 13.96
C GLN A 46 0.07 11.52 12.90
N LEU A 47 1.39 11.76 12.94
CA LEU A 47 2.35 11.10 12.04
C LEU A 47 2.31 9.57 12.19
N LYS A 48 2.19 9.05 13.42
CA LYS A 48 2.05 7.60 13.67
C LYS A 48 0.75 7.01 13.12
N LEU A 49 -0.34 7.79 13.11
CA LEU A 49 -1.60 7.37 12.48
C LEU A 49 -1.46 7.31 10.95
N GLU A 50 -0.89 8.36 10.36
CA GLU A 50 -0.64 8.45 8.92
C GLU A 50 0.29 7.33 8.43
N GLU A 51 1.35 7.03 9.18
CA GLU A 51 2.23 5.89 8.89
C GLU A 51 1.48 4.55 8.88
N LYS A 52 0.57 4.33 9.84
CA LYS A 52 -0.21 3.10 9.91
C LYS A 52 -1.14 2.99 8.71
N GLU A 53 -1.75 4.09 8.28
CA GLU A 53 -2.58 4.14 7.09
C GLU A 53 -1.76 3.90 5.81
N ALA A 54 -0.62 4.57 5.66
CA ALA A 54 0.31 4.36 4.57
C ALA A 54 0.81 2.91 4.48
N LYS A 55 1.11 2.27 5.62
CA LYS A 55 1.49 0.84 5.66
C LYS A 55 0.36 -0.07 5.18
N LYS A 56 -0.90 0.25 5.52
CA LYS A 56 -2.08 -0.49 5.04
C LYS A 56 -2.27 -0.33 3.52
N THR A 57 -2.15 0.89 3.00
CA THR A 57 -2.31 1.16 1.57
C THR A 57 -1.22 0.48 0.74
N VAL A 58 0.05 0.56 1.16
CA VAL A 58 1.17 -0.14 0.50
C VAL A 58 0.95 -1.65 0.46
N LYS A 59 0.45 -2.25 1.55
CA LYS A 59 0.15 -3.68 1.60
C LYS A 59 -0.97 -4.04 0.62
N ALA A 60 -2.02 -3.22 0.52
CA ALA A 60 -3.10 -3.40 -0.45
C ALA A 60 -2.60 -3.30 -1.89
N LEU A 61 -1.80 -2.28 -2.21
CA LEU A 61 -1.20 -2.07 -3.53
C LEU A 61 -0.28 -3.23 -3.93
N LYS A 62 0.56 -3.73 -3.02
CA LYS A 62 1.40 -4.91 -3.28
C LYS A 62 0.57 -6.16 -3.60
N LYS A 63 -0.53 -6.37 -2.86
CA LYS A 63 -1.46 -7.48 -3.12
C LYS A 63 -2.12 -7.34 -4.49
N ARG A 64 -2.60 -6.14 -4.82
CA ARG A 64 -3.19 -5.82 -6.13
C ARG A 64 -2.22 -6.10 -7.27
N ASN A 65 -1.02 -5.52 -7.20
CA ASN A 65 0.02 -5.70 -8.22
C ASN A 65 0.38 -7.18 -8.44
N LYS A 66 0.51 -7.97 -7.37
CA LYS A 66 0.79 -9.42 -7.47
C LYS A 66 -0.31 -10.17 -8.24
N MET A 67 -1.57 -9.80 -8.05
CA MET A 67 -2.68 -10.40 -8.81
C MET A 67 -2.72 -9.90 -10.25
N GLU A 68 -2.51 -8.61 -10.51
CA GLU A 68 -2.43 -8.05 -11.87
C GLU A 68 -1.35 -8.74 -12.70
N ARG A 69 -0.17 -8.98 -12.12
CA ARG A 69 0.90 -9.78 -12.75
C ARG A 69 0.45 -11.21 -13.07
N SER A 70 -0.33 -11.82 -12.17
CA SER A 70 -0.86 -13.18 -12.37
C SER A 70 -1.89 -13.20 -13.50
N VAL A 71 -2.81 -12.24 -13.53
CA VAL A 71 -3.78 -12.04 -14.61
C VAL A 71 -3.06 -11.86 -15.95
N LEU A 72 -2.06 -10.98 -16.00
CA LEU A 72 -1.26 -10.76 -17.21
C LEU A 72 -0.59 -12.05 -17.70
N LYS A 73 0.03 -12.82 -16.80
CA LYS A 73 0.64 -14.11 -17.15
C LYS A 73 -0.36 -15.10 -17.75
N PHE A 74 -1.56 -15.20 -17.18
CA PHE A 74 -2.61 -16.08 -17.73
C PHE A 74 -3.15 -15.59 -19.07
N LYS A 75 -3.32 -14.27 -19.27
CA LYS A 75 -3.71 -13.68 -20.56
C LYS A 75 -2.69 -13.97 -21.65
N THR A 76 -1.41 -13.77 -21.36
CA THR A 76 -0.33 -14.08 -22.31
C THR A 76 -0.32 -15.57 -22.63
N LYS A 77 -0.46 -16.43 -21.62
CA LYS A 77 -0.51 -17.88 -21.82
C LYS A 77 -1.69 -18.30 -22.71
N GLN A 78 -2.89 -17.76 -22.48
CA GLN A 78 -4.06 -18.03 -23.33
C GLN A 78 -3.81 -17.66 -24.79
N ARG A 79 -3.20 -16.48 -25.05
CA ARG A 79 -2.83 -16.09 -26.41
C ARG A 79 -1.87 -17.10 -27.03
N THR A 80 -0.81 -17.49 -26.31
CA THR A 80 0.17 -18.46 -26.83
C THR A 80 -0.41 -19.84 -27.08
N ASP A 81 -1.28 -20.32 -26.18
CA ASP A 81 -1.94 -21.62 -26.34
C ASP A 81 -3.01 -21.56 -27.46
N GLY A 82 -3.67 -20.41 -27.68
CA GLY A 82 -4.54 -20.17 -28.83
C GLY A 82 -3.79 -20.26 -30.17
N ILE A 83 -2.61 -19.63 -30.28
CA ILE A 83 -1.76 -19.74 -31.48
C ILE A 83 -1.33 -21.19 -31.72
N LYS A 84 -1.04 -21.96 -30.66
CA LYS A 84 -0.70 -23.39 -30.81
C LYS A 84 -1.88 -24.20 -31.33
N LEU A 85 -3.10 -23.91 -30.86
CA LEU A 85 -4.31 -24.58 -31.31
C LEU A 85 -4.57 -24.29 -32.79
N GLU A 86 -4.43 -23.04 -33.20
CA GLU A 86 -4.54 -22.63 -34.60
C GLU A 86 -3.52 -23.36 -35.50
N LYS A 87 -2.25 -23.45 -35.06
CA LYS A 87 -1.22 -24.22 -35.78
C LYS A 87 -1.55 -25.72 -35.85
N LEU A 88 -2.12 -26.31 -34.79
CA LEU A 88 -2.54 -27.71 -34.80
C LEU A 88 -3.70 -27.93 -35.78
N ASN A 89 -4.69 -27.03 -35.80
CA ASN A 89 -5.82 -27.09 -36.71
C ASN A 89 -5.40 -26.89 -38.17
N ALA A 90 -4.49 -25.96 -38.44
CA ALA A 90 -3.89 -25.77 -39.77
C ALA A 90 -3.18 -27.03 -40.24
N ARG A 91 -2.36 -27.66 -39.38
CA ARG A 91 -1.70 -28.95 -39.67
C ARG A 91 -2.69 -30.07 -39.92
N ARG A 92 -3.75 -30.16 -39.11
CA ARG A 92 -4.83 -31.13 -39.31
C ARG A 92 -5.44 -30.97 -40.68
N ASN A 93 -5.86 -29.74 -41.03
CA ASN A 93 -6.52 -29.43 -42.30
C ASN A 93 -5.62 -29.69 -43.51
N ALA A 94 -4.36 -29.25 -43.46
CA ALA A 94 -3.39 -29.47 -44.55
C ALA A 94 -3.02 -30.97 -44.73
N SER A 95 -3.08 -31.75 -43.65
CA SER A 95 -2.66 -33.14 -43.65
C SER A 95 -3.82 -34.14 -43.74
N THR A 96 -5.05 -33.67 -43.91
CA THR A 96 -6.27 -34.51 -44.01
C THR A 96 -6.23 -35.49 -45.18
N LYS A 97 -5.36 -35.29 -46.19
CA LYS A 97 -5.14 -36.26 -47.29
C LYS A 97 -3.91 -37.15 -47.11
N ASN A 98 -2.93 -36.77 -46.28
CA ASN A 98 -1.60 -37.40 -46.26
C ASN A 98 -1.25 -38.14 -44.94
N LEU A 99 -1.99 -37.90 -43.85
CA LEU A 99 -1.76 -38.61 -42.59
C LEU A 99 -2.61 -39.89 -42.50
N SER A 100 -1.99 -40.94 -41.94
CA SER A 100 -2.68 -42.14 -41.46
C SER A 100 -3.71 -41.81 -40.38
N GLU A 101 -4.70 -42.67 -40.18
CA GLU A 101 -5.75 -42.51 -39.15
C GLU A 101 -5.15 -42.25 -37.76
N VAL A 102 -4.14 -43.04 -37.37
CA VAL A 102 -3.39 -42.85 -36.12
C VAL A 102 -2.74 -41.47 -36.02
N GLY A 103 -2.25 -40.92 -37.13
CA GLY A 103 -1.68 -39.57 -37.18
C GLY A 103 -2.73 -38.48 -36.97
N ARG A 104 -3.94 -38.68 -37.49
CA ARG A 104 -5.07 -37.76 -37.32
C ARG A 104 -5.60 -37.79 -35.90
N GLU A 105 -5.81 -38.98 -35.33
CA GLU A 105 -6.23 -39.14 -33.93
C GLU A 105 -5.23 -38.52 -32.95
N LYS A 106 -3.92 -38.65 -33.19
CA LYS A 106 -2.89 -38.00 -32.34
C LYS A 106 -2.97 -36.48 -32.41
N LEU A 107 -3.28 -35.90 -33.56
CA LEU A 107 -3.46 -34.45 -33.70
C LEU A 107 -4.74 -33.98 -33.02
N GLU A 108 -5.83 -34.73 -33.17
CA GLU A 108 -7.11 -34.46 -32.52
C GLU A 108 -6.98 -34.53 -30.99
N LEU A 109 -6.33 -35.57 -30.47
CA LEU A 109 -6.06 -35.69 -29.04
C LEU A 109 -5.21 -34.54 -28.50
N LYS A 110 -4.21 -34.08 -29.26
CA LYS A 110 -3.39 -32.92 -28.89
C LYS A 110 -4.20 -31.62 -28.88
N ALA A 111 -5.06 -31.42 -29.87
CA ALA A 111 -5.95 -30.27 -29.93
C ALA A 111 -6.94 -30.28 -28.74
N ALA A 112 -7.62 -31.41 -28.50
CA ALA A 112 -8.56 -31.57 -27.39
C ALA A 112 -7.90 -31.35 -26.02
N LYS A 113 -6.69 -31.90 -25.81
CA LYS A 113 -5.92 -31.65 -24.56
C LYS A 113 -5.58 -30.17 -24.38
N LEU A 114 -5.24 -29.48 -25.48
CA LEU A 114 -4.91 -28.06 -25.46
C LEU A 114 -6.16 -27.21 -25.18
N GLU A 115 -7.30 -27.52 -25.80
CA GLU A 115 -8.59 -26.86 -25.57
C GLU A 115 -9.04 -27.01 -24.11
N MET A 116 -8.96 -28.24 -23.56
CA MET A 116 -9.27 -28.49 -22.15
C MET A 116 -8.38 -27.65 -21.22
N LYS A 117 -7.08 -27.56 -21.53
CA LYS A 117 -6.14 -26.74 -20.75
C LYS A 117 -6.46 -25.25 -20.86
N MET A 118 -6.79 -24.76 -22.05
CA MET A 118 -7.21 -23.36 -22.27
C MET A 118 -8.49 -23.03 -21.52
N ALA A 119 -9.48 -23.93 -21.52
CA ALA A 119 -10.72 -23.77 -20.75
C ALA A 119 -10.45 -23.68 -19.24
N LYS A 120 -9.58 -24.56 -18.70
CA LYS A 120 -9.14 -24.51 -17.30
C LYS A 120 -8.43 -23.19 -16.96
N ASP A 121 -7.53 -22.73 -17.83
CA ASP A 121 -6.80 -21.48 -17.64
C ASP A 121 -7.72 -20.25 -17.78
N LYS A 122 -8.79 -20.33 -18.60
CA LYS A 122 -9.86 -19.32 -18.69
C LYS A 122 -10.68 -19.20 -17.42
N ALA A 123 -11.12 -20.33 -16.86
CA ALA A 123 -11.82 -20.31 -15.58
C ALA A 123 -10.94 -19.76 -14.44
N LYS A 124 -9.63 -20.05 -14.44
CA LYS A 124 -8.67 -19.47 -13.48
C LYS A 124 -8.51 -17.97 -13.67
N LEU A 125 -8.39 -17.50 -14.92
CA LEU A 125 -8.27 -16.09 -15.25
C LEU A 125 -9.50 -15.32 -14.76
N GLU A 126 -10.69 -15.81 -15.05
CA GLU A 126 -11.95 -15.18 -14.63
C GLU A 126 -12.06 -15.08 -13.10
N LYS A 127 -11.68 -16.15 -12.37
CA LYS A 127 -11.63 -16.12 -10.89
C LYS A 127 -10.63 -15.09 -10.37
N LEU A 128 -9.49 -14.91 -11.03
CA LEU A 128 -8.48 -13.91 -10.65
C LEU A 128 -8.97 -12.49 -10.94
N GLU A 129 -9.62 -12.26 -12.06
CA GLU A 129 -10.20 -10.94 -12.42
C GLU A 129 -11.32 -10.54 -11.46
N ARG A 130 -12.21 -11.47 -11.09
CA ARG A 130 -13.24 -11.23 -10.06
C ARG A 130 -12.62 -10.85 -8.71
N LYS A 131 -11.56 -11.57 -8.30
CA LYS A 131 -10.83 -11.25 -7.05
C LYS A 131 -10.12 -9.91 -7.11
N LEU A 132 -9.64 -9.50 -8.29
CA LEU A 132 -9.00 -8.21 -8.49
C LEU A 132 -9.99 -7.06 -8.31
N ILE A 133 -11.20 -7.19 -8.85
CA ILE A 133 -12.27 -6.18 -8.73
C ILE A 133 -12.74 -6.04 -7.27
N GLN A 134 -12.69 -7.13 -6.49
CA GLN A 134 -13.07 -7.14 -5.08
C GLN A 134 -12.00 -6.57 -4.13
N LEU A 135 -10.80 -6.20 -4.61
CA LEU A 135 -9.66 -5.76 -3.79
C LEU A 135 -9.31 -4.29 -4.00
#